data_AF-A0A522YV48-F1
#
_entry.id   AF-A0A522YV48-F1
#
_cell.length_a   1.000
_cell.length_b   1.000
_cell.length_c   1.000
_cell.angle_alpha   90.00
_cell.angle_beta   90.00
_cell.angle_gamma   90.00
#
_symmetry.space_group_name_H-M   'P 1'
#
loop_
_entity.id
_entity.type
_entity.pdbx_description
1 polymer ?
#
loop_
_entity_poly.entity_id
_entity_poly.type
_entity_poly.pdbx_seq_one_letter_code
_entity_poly.pdbx_strand_id
1 'polypeptide(L)' 'NEPSPISTNAINSQSIVYDIIYMPMNTDFIAQSKKNSATVIYGYEMLLGQACLAFEIWHKVKAPYDAMKKVLLGGF' A
#
# COMPACT_ATOMS: atom_id res chain seq x y z
N ASN A 1 -2.75 -1.91 -18.08
CA ASN A 1 -3.33 -1.28 -16.88
C ASN A 1 -4.81 -1.59 -16.88
N GLU A 2 -5.23 -2.41 -15.93
CA GLU A 2 -6.64 -2.68 -15.66
C GLU A 2 -7.33 -1.38 -15.24
N PRO A 3 -8.56 -1.10 -15.73
CA PRO A 3 -9.32 0.07 -15.30
C PRO A 3 -9.72 -0.05 -13.83
N SER A 4 -10.00 1.09 -13.18
CA SER A 4 -10.50 1.08 -11.81
C SER A 4 -11.78 0.22 -11.69
N PRO A 5 -11.88 -0.65 -10.66
CA PRO A 5 -13.04 -1.53 -10.49
C PRO A 5 -14.29 -0.78 -10.01
N ILE A 6 -14.16 0.49 -9.59
CA ILE A 6 -15.26 1.34 -9.12
C ILE A 6 -15.12 2.77 -9.66
N SER A 7 -16.24 3.50 -9.71
CA SER A 7 -16.20 4.93 -10.03
C SER A 7 -15.49 5.73 -8.92
N THR A 8 -14.64 6.67 -9.31
CA THR A 8 -13.92 7.55 -8.38
C THR A 8 -14.60 8.90 -8.17
N ASN A 9 -15.78 9.14 -8.76
CA ASN A 9 -16.46 10.45 -8.71
C ASN A 9 -16.82 10.92 -7.29
N ALA A 10 -17.05 10.00 -6.36
CA ALA A 10 -17.35 10.33 -4.96
C ALA A 10 -16.09 10.44 -4.07
N ILE A 11 -14.92 10.03 -4.59
CA ILE A 11 -13.64 10.10 -3.89
C ILE A 11 -13.15 11.54 -3.92
N ASN A 12 -12.74 12.04 -2.76
CA ASN A 12 -12.28 13.42 -2.58
C ASN A 12 -11.18 13.50 -1.51
N SER A 13 -10.79 14.71 -1.11
CA SER A 13 -9.72 14.94 -0.13
C SER A 13 -10.00 14.41 1.29
N GLN A 14 -11.25 14.07 1.62
CA GLN A 14 -11.63 13.44 2.88
C GLN A 14 -11.62 11.89 2.81
N SER A 15 -11.37 11.32 1.62
CA SER A 15 -11.35 9.89 1.41
C SER A 15 -9.96 9.29 1.67
N ILE A 16 -9.93 8.08 2.23
CA ILE A 16 -8.75 7.22 2.28
C ILE A 16 -8.99 6.08 1.29
N VAL A 17 -8.07 5.92 0.34
CA VAL A 17 -8.09 4.87 -0.66
C VAL A 17 -6.98 3.88 -0.36
N TYR A 18 -7.34 2.62 -0.11
CA TYR A 18 -6.39 1.54 0.14
C TYR A 18 -6.56 0.48 -0.93
N ASP A 19 -5.52 0.24 -1.72
CA ASP A 19 -5.47 -0.80 -2.75
C ASP A 19 -4.40 -1.82 -2.38
N ILE A 20 -4.75 -3.10 -2.31
CA ILE A 20 -3.84 -4.18 -1.91
C ILE A 20 -2.87 -4.57 -3.04
N ILE A 21 -3.13 -4.14 -4.27
CA ILE A 21 -2.23 -4.34 -5.40
C ILE A 21 -0.99 -3.46 -5.18
N TYR A 22 0.18 -4.11 -5.11
CA TYR A 22 1.46 -3.41 -4.92
C TYR A 22 2.33 -3.41 -6.18
N MET A 23 1.95 -4.18 -7.21
CA MET A 23 2.64 -4.22 -8.50
C MET A 23 1.62 -4.33 -9.64
N PRO A 24 1.46 -3.29 -10.48
CA PRO A 24 2.13 -1.99 -10.41
C PRO A 24 1.71 -1.18 -9.17
N MET A 25 2.60 -0.31 -8.67
CA MET A 25 2.33 0.50 -7.46
C MET A 25 1.21 1.53 -7.64
N ASN A 26 1.06 2.11 -8.83
CA ASN A 26 -0.07 2.97 -9.17
C ASN A 26 -0.99 2.22 -10.14
N THR A 27 -2.03 1.59 -9.60
CA THR A 27 -3.17 1.10 -10.37
C THR A 27 -3.97 2.27 -10.95
N ASP A 28 -4.87 2.01 -11.90
CA ASP A 28 -5.77 3.06 -12.39
C ASP A 28 -6.64 3.61 -11.25
N PHE A 29 -7.08 2.76 -10.32
CA PHE A 29 -7.82 3.19 -9.13
C PHE A 29 -7.04 4.17 -8.25
N ILE A 30 -5.77 3.88 -7.94
CA ILE A 30 -4.90 4.81 -7.21
C ILE A 30 -4.69 6.09 -8.02
N ALA A 31 -4.37 5.97 -9.31
CA ALA A 31 -4.06 7.12 -10.16
C ALA A 31 -5.23 8.12 -10.21
N GLN A 32 -6.46 7.63 -10.39
CA GLN A 32 -7.65 8.48 -10.40
C GLN A 32 -7.95 9.05 -9.01
N SER A 33 -7.80 8.26 -7.94
CA SER A 33 -8.01 8.72 -6.57
C SER A 33 -7.05 9.84 -6.15
N LYS A 34 -5.79 9.78 -6.59
CA LYS A 34 -4.79 10.84 -6.38
C LYS A 34 -5.17 12.14 -7.09
N LYS A 35 -5.75 12.08 -8.30
CA LYS A 35 -6.26 13.28 -8.99
C LYS A 35 -7.36 13.97 -8.19
N ASN A 36 -8.12 13.19 -7.42
CA ASN A 36 -9.16 13.71 -6.52
C ASN A 36 -8.64 14.12 -5.14
N SER A 37 -7.32 14.19 -4.96
CA SER A 37 -6.64 14.57 -3.71
C SER A 37 -6.91 13.65 -2.52
N ALA A 38 -7.37 12.42 -2.76
CA ALA A 38 -7.57 11.45 -1.69
C ALA A 38 -6.23 11.02 -1.08
N THR A 39 -6.28 10.65 0.21
CA THR A 39 -5.14 10.02 0.87
C THR A 39 -5.04 8.58 0.37
N VAL A 40 -3.86 8.15 -0.07
CA VAL A 40 -3.63 6.79 -0.60
C VAL A 40 -2.78 5.98 0.37
N ILE A 41 -3.22 4.75 0.65
CA ILE A 41 -2.42 3.70 1.27
C ILE A 41 -2.11 2.67 0.18
N TYR A 42 -0.83 2.38 -0.03
CA TYR A 42 -0.37 1.46 -1.06
C TYR A 42 -0.34 0.01 -0.54
N GLY A 43 -0.55 -0.96 -1.43
CA GLY A 43 -0.64 -2.37 -1.06
C GLY A 43 0.60 -2.97 -0.42
N TYR A 44 1.77 -2.36 -0.67
CA TYR A 44 3.02 -2.79 -0.03
C TYR A 44 2.98 -2.60 1.50
N GLU A 45 2.16 -1.68 2.03
CA GLU A 45 1.98 -1.52 3.48
C GLU A 45 1.33 -2.77 4.08
N MET A 46 0.36 -3.39 3.40
CA MET A 46 -0.23 -4.67 3.81
C MET A 46 0.81 -5.80 3.74
N LEU A 47 1.57 -5.87 2.65
CA LEU A 47 2.63 -6.85 2.45
C LEU A 47 3.70 -6.75 3.56
N LEU A 48 4.07 -5.54 3.97
CA LEU A 48 5.03 -5.32 5.03
C LEU A 48 4.43 -5.63 6.42
N GLY A 49 3.19 -5.22 6.66
CA GLY A 49 2.48 -5.45 7.91
C GLY A 49 2.35 -6.94 8.25
N GLN A 50 1.92 -7.75 7.28
CA GLN A 50 1.83 -9.21 7.49
C GLN A 50 3.19 -9.85 7.73
N ALA A 51 4.25 -9.38 7.06
CA ALA A 51 5.60 -9.91 7.24
C ALA A 51 6.13 -9.58 8.64
N CYS A 52 5.86 -8.37 9.15
CA CYS A 52 6.25 -7.97 10.49
C CYS A 52 5.57 -8.85 11.55
N LEU A 53 4.26 -9.08 11.43
CA LEU A 53 3.53 -9.94 12.35
C LEU A 53 4.07 -11.38 12.33
N ALA A 54 4.28 -11.95 11.15
CA ALA A 54 4.85 -13.30 11.03
C ALA A 54 6.24 -13.40 11.66
N PHE A 55 7.11 -12.40 11.42
CA PHE A 55 8.44 -12.33 12.00
C PHE A 55 8.39 -12.30 13.53
N GLU A 56 7.52 -11.45 14.11
CA GLU A 56 7.36 -11.33 15.56
C GLU A 56 6.80 -12.60 16.20
N ILE A 57 5.85 -13.27 15.53
CA ILE A 57 5.29 -14.55 15.98
C ILE A 57 6.38 -15.61 16.10
N TRP A 58 7.26 -15.72 15.10
CA TRP A 58 8.29 -16.76 15.05
C TRP A 58 9.49 -16.46 15.93
N HIS A 59 9.97 -15.21 15.93
CA HIS A 59 11.25 -14.87 16.56
C HIS A 59 11.08 -14.30 17.97
N LYS A 60 9.85 -13.97 18.39
CA LYS A 60 9.54 -13.37 19.70
C LYS A 60 10.31 -12.06 19.97
N VAL A 61 10.72 -11.37 18.91
CA VAL A 61 11.36 -10.05 18.95
C VAL A 61 10.69 -9.14 17.95
N LYS A 62 10.73 -7.82 18.19
CA LYS A 62 10.13 -6.80 17.32
C LYS A 62 10.67 -6.89 15.90
N ALA A 63 9.80 -6.79 14.90
CA ALA A 63 10.22 -6.80 13.50
C ALA A 63 11.04 -5.55 13.16
N PRO A 64 12.14 -5.67 12.38
CA PRO A 64 12.91 -4.54 11.90
C PRO A 64 12.21 -3.87 10.70
N TYR A 65 11.07 -3.23 10.96
CA TYR A 65 10.16 -2.67 9.94
C TYR A 65 10.89 -1.79 8.91
N ASP A 66 11.74 -0.86 9.35
CA ASP A 66 12.43 0.07 8.45
C ASP A 66 13.40 -0.65 7.50
N ALA A 67 14.10 -1.68 7.99
CA ALA A 67 14.98 -2.50 7.17
C ALA A 67 14.19 -3.30 6.14
N MET A 68 13.08 -3.92 6.58
CA MET A 68 12.18 -4.66 5.70
C MET A 68 11.57 -3.76 4.61
N LYS A 69 11.14 -2.54 4.97
CA LYS A 69 10.63 -1.53 4.03
C LYS A 69 11.67 -1.11 3.01
N LYS A 70 12.91 -0.85 3.46
CA LYS A 70 14.01 -0.44 2.59
C LYS A 70 14.31 -1.50 1.53
N VAL A 71 14.36 -2.78 1.92
CA VAL A 71 14.58 -3.88 0.97
C VAL A 71 13.43 -4.01 -0.02
N LEU A 72 12.18 -3.92 0.46
CA LEU A 72 10.99 -4.05 -0.39
C LEU A 72 10.91 -2.95 -1.47
N LEU A 73 11.30 -1.73 -1.13
CA LEU A 73 11.26 -0.58 -2.05
C LEU A 73 12.54 -0.42 -2.90
N GLY A 74 13.45 -1.39 -2.86
CA GLY A 74 14.64 -1.41 -3.71
C GLY A 74 15.77 -0.47 -3.26
N GLY A 75 15.88 -0.20 -1.96
CA GLY A 75 16.96 0.61 -1.39
C GLY A 75 18.30 -0.14 -1.30
N PHE A 76 18.94 -0.41 -2.43
CA PHE A 76 20.36 -0.75 -2.57
C PHE A 76 20.96 -0.05 -3.78
#